data_AF-A0AA96LPV1-F1
#
_entry.id   AF-A0AA96LPV1-F1
#
_cell.length_a   1.000
_cell.length_b   1.000
_cell.length_c   1.000
_cell.angle_alpha   90.00
_cell.angle_beta   90.00
_cell.angle_gamma   90.00
#
_symmetry.space_group_name_H-M   'P 1'
#
loop_
_entity.id
_entity.type
_entity.pdbx_description
1 polymer ?
#
loop_
_entity_poly.entity_id
_entity_poly.type
_entity_poly.pdbx_seq_one_letter_code
_entity_poly.pdbx_strand_id
1 'polypeptide(L)' 'MLDNFEWQKGYSMRLGLVHVDFATQKRTIKESGYWYKRVIKTNGEIL' A
#
# COMPACT_ATOMS: atom_id res chain seq x y z
N MET A 1 -1.70 -4.52 -2.87
CA MET A 1 -0.70 -3.81 -3.71
C MET A 1 0.45 -3.34 -2.84
N LEU A 2 1.70 -3.45 -3.30
CA LEU A 2 2.94 -3.13 -2.56
C LEU A 2 3.58 -1.82 -3.06
N ASP A 3 4.40 -1.17 -2.25
CA ASP A 3 5.37 -0.18 -2.74
C ASP A 3 6.35 -0.87 -3.71
N ASN A 4 6.59 -0.26 -4.87
CA ASN A 4 7.40 -0.82 -5.94
C ASN A 4 8.24 0.27 -6.64
N PHE A 5 8.94 -0.13 -7.70
CA PHE A 5 9.75 0.77 -8.52
C PHE A 5 8.86 1.57 -9.46
N GLU A 6 8.86 2.90 -9.30
CA GLU A 6 8.04 3.81 -10.10
C GLU A 6 8.88 4.51 -11.18
N TRP A 7 9.38 3.73 -12.13
CA TRP A 7 10.04 4.20 -13.36
C TRP A 7 11.01 5.37 -13.15
N GLN A 8 10.69 6.55 -13.70
CA GLN A 8 11.52 7.75 -13.61
C GLN A 8 11.73 8.26 -12.17
N LYS A 9 10.87 7.86 -11.23
CA LYS A 9 10.92 8.25 -9.82
C LYS A 9 11.64 7.21 -8.94
N GLY A 10 12.00 6.05 -9.50
CA GLY A 10 12.59 4.97 -8.74
C GLY A 10 11.75 4.59 -7.53
N TYR A 11 12.37 4.43 -6.37
CA TYR A 11 11.69 4.06 -5.12
C TYR A 11 11.26 5.26 -4.24
N SER A 12 11.35 6.49 -4.78
CA SER A 12 10.96 7.68 -4.02
C SER A 12 9.44 7.79 -3.84
N MET A 13 8.66 7.21 -4.75
CA MET A 13 7.20 7.14 -4.68
C MET A 13 6.75 5.85 -3.98
N ARG A 14 5.78 5.98 -3.07
CA ARG A 14 5.27 4.87 -2.24
C ARG A 14 3.75 4.75 -2.36
N LEU A 15 3.29 4.29 -3.53
CA LEU A 15 1.87 4.21 -3.90
C LEU A 15 1.16 2.94 -3.39
N GLY A 16 1.89 1.97 -2.84
CA GLY A 16 1.31 0.73 -2.36
C GLY A 16 0.41 0.90 -1.13
N LEU A 17 -0.58 0.02 -0.98
CA LEU A 17 -1.32 -0.14 0.29
C LEU A 17 -0.50 -0.83 1.39
N VAL A 18 0.61 -1.44 1.00
CA VAL A 18 1.57 -2.10 1.89
C VAL A 18 2.93 -1.48 1.66
N HIS A 19 3.54 -1.01 2.74
CA HIS A 19 4.90 -0.51 2.74
C HIS A 19 5.90 -1.67 2.64
N VAL A 20 6.92 -1.52 1.80
CA VAL A 20 8.07 -2.42 1.71
C VAL A 20 9.32 -1.67 2.12
N ASP A 21 10.00 -2.15 3.16
CA ASP A 21 11.37 -1.76 3.44
C ASP A 21 12.29 -2.47 2.44
N PHE A 22 12.87 -1.72 1.51
CA PHE A 22 13.69 -2.30 0.44
C PHE A 22 15.01 -2.90 0.95
N ALA A 23 15.53 -2.44 2.10
CA ALA A 23 16.76 -2.97 2.67
C ALA A 23 16.55 -4.35 3.30
N THR A 24 15.41 -4.54 3.98
CA THR A 24 15.13 -5.77 4.75
C THR A 24 14.06 -6.67 4.11
N GLN A 25 13.40 -6.18 3.06
CA GLN A 25 12.21 -6.79 2.43
C GLN A 25 11.01 -6.95 3.38
N LYS A 26 11.05 -6.34 4.58
CA LYS A 26 9.94 -6.36 5.52
C LYS A 26 8.72 -5.64 4.93
N ARG A 27 7.55 -6.25 5.08
CA ARG A 27 6.27 -5.73 4.60
C ARG A 27 5.39 -5.31 5.78
N THR A 28 4.85 -4.10 5.70
CA THR A 28 3.96 -3.55 6.73
C THR A 28 2.72 -2.96 6.05
N ILE A 29 1.52 -3.42 6.42
CA ILE A 29 0.28 -2.88 5.87
C ILE A 29 0.12 -1.42 6.35
N LYS A 30 -0.14 -0.51 5.42
CA LYS A 30 -0.40 0.90 5.76
C LYS A 30 -1.84 1.08 6.24
N GLU A 31 -2.13 2.18 6.92
CA GLU A 31 -3.50 2.56 7.31
C GLU A 31 -4.46 2.58 6.11
N SER A 32 -4.01 3.05 4.95
CA SER A 32 -4.78 3.02 3.70
C SER A 32 -5.16 1.59 3.29
N GLY A 33 -4.29 0.60 3.54
CA GLY A 33 -4.59 -0.81 3.31
C GLY A 33 -5.67 -1.35 4.24
N TYR A 34 -5.63 -0.97 5.52
CA TYR A 34 -6.70 -1.33 6.46
C TYR A 34 -8.02 -0.65 6.14
N TRP A 35 -7.99 0.63 5.74
CA TRP A 35 -9.17 1.33 5.27
C TRP A 35 -9.76 0.65 4.03
N TYR A 36 -8.94 0.35 3.03
CA TYR A 36 -9.39 -0.31 1.81
C TYR A 36 -9.97 -1.72 2.08
N LYS A 37 -9.41 -2.46 3.04
CA LYS A 37 -9.99 -3.73 3.52
C LYS A 37 -11.42 -3.52 4.05
N ARG A 38 -11.67 -2.44 4.79
CA ARG A 38 -13.02 -2.15 5.30
C ARG A 38 -13.97 -1.78 4.17
N VAL A 39 -13.53 -0.98 3.20
CA VAL A 39 -14.34 -0.62 2.01
C VAL A 39 -14.79 -1.88 1.28
N ILE A 40 -13.86 -2.82 1.04
CA ILE A 40 -14.19 -4.11 0.42
C ILE A 40 -15.18 -4.91 1.28
N LYS A 41 -14.94 -4.98 2.60
CA LYS A 41 -15.78 -5.75 3.53
C LYS A 41 -17.24 -5.25 3.54
N THR A 42 -17.45 -3.96 3.37
CA THR A 42 -18.79 -3.35 3.36
C THR A 42 -19.30 -3.09 1.95
N ASN A 43 -18.66 -3.67 0.92
CA ASN A 43 -19.01 -3.45 -0.48
C ASN A 43 -19.20 -1.96 -0.85
N GLY A 44 -18.34 -1.08 -0.31
CA GLY A 44 -18.39 0.36 -0.57
C GLY A 44 -19.31 1.18 0.32
N GLU A 45 -20.09 0.59 1.23
CA GLU A 45 -21.04 1.34 2.07
C GLU A 45 -20.39 2.39 3.00
N ILE A 46 -19.09 2.28 3.30
CA ILE A 46 -18.38 3.20 4.20
C ILE A 46 -17.71 4.39 3.47
N LEU A 47 -18.02 4.57 2.19
CA LEU A 47 -17.51 5.67 1.36
C LEU A 47 -18.34 6.95 1.56
#